data_AF-A0A1S1V5C7-F1
#
_entry.id   AF-A0A1S1V5C7-F1
#
_cell.length_a   1.000
_cell.length_b   1.000
_cell.length_c   1.000
_cell.angle_alpha   90.00
_cell.angle_beta   90.00
_cell.angle_gamma   90.00
#
_symmetry.space_group_name_H-M   'P 1'
#
loop_
_entity.id
_entity.type
_entity.pdbx_description
1 polymer ?
#
loop_
_entity_poly.entity_id
_entity_poly.type
_entity_poly.pdbx_seq_one_letter_code
_entity_poly.pdbx_strand_id
1 'polypeptide(L)'
;MKKLRFVVSFLIAAYISLTGLTGSFASDMILKYGEVSISDSYQESYETRGKGSKKSLSLAEKKILDAIKNLDSQVDISEYGINTSVQRELLDKIIRENPDIFYTRGWTYSYSPSSGTVFGIMPDYDYEKSKIESMKAEIEQKLSAAIEKIKEPDMTPLEKVLAVHQYLVLNIEYDERGNAPIESHSIYGALVDGKAVCEGYSELLTVMLERLGEVDSFVVVSEEMLHAWNMVVLDGNYYHIDATWNDPTPDREGYVRYEYLLIPDSVMASDHQWDRGNYPVAESSDYSFLWKLENPRYSSGVIRHWSKDTGRFEEILLERPDVLEEEEDIDLPDNIEPVGNTARPYITGYDDGTFRPENSVKRLEIASMIFKLLELSERDAKFPDVSHSSWAFGYIGAMQNSGYMKGDQAGRFNPEASLTRSEMATIAAAIYQGEHSGQDLKFKDISGHWGEKAITDMAKAGVVKGYSDGSFAPNKEVSRAEAVAILNRLSKLTISDEELKSAINPFSDVRESHWAYRDILKATKNR
;
A
#
# COMPACT_ATOMS: atom_id res chain seq x y z
N MET A 1 -28.48 1.33 -40.63
CA MET A 1 -28.15 2.65 -41.24
C MET A 1 -28.86 3.70 -40.39
N LYS A 2 -28.25 4.19 -39.31
CA LYS A 2 -27.35 5.37 -39.26
C LYS A 2 -27.98 6.65 -39.80
N LYS A 3 -28.23 7.60 -38.89
CA LYS A 3 -28.03 9.08 -38.95
C LYS A 3 -28.85 9.68 -37.79
N LEU A 4 -28.41 10.62 -36.98
CA LEU A 4 -27.17 11.37 -36.84
C LEU A 4 -27.36 12.15 -35.51
N ARG A 5 -26.53 11.97 -34.49
CA ARG A 5 -26.52 12.79 -33.26
C ARG A 5 -25.18 13.52 -33.22
N PHE A 6 -25.21 14.84 -33.35
CA PHE A 6 -24.14 15.79 -33.05
C PHE A 6 -24.76 17.19 -32.85
N VAL A 7 -24.03 18.04 -32.10
CA VAL A 7 -24.33 19.41 -31.63
C VAL A 7 -24.93 19.39 -30.20
N VAL A 8 -24.09 19.39 -29.16
CA VAL A 8 -23.39 20.54 -28.52
C VAL A 8 -24.35 21.39 -27.67
N SER A 9 -24.07 21.40 -26.37
CA SER A 9 -24.41 22.45 -25.39
C SER A 9 -25.89 22.78 -25.17
N PHE A 10 -26.62 21.96 -24.43
CA PHE A 10 -27.76 22.41 -23.63
C PHE A 10 -28.02 21.39 -22.52
N LEU A 11 -27.52 21.70 -21.31
CA LEU A 11 -28.09 21.36 -19.99
C LEU A 11 -27.16 21.74 -18.81
N ILE A 12 -26.21 22.66 -19.01
CA ILE A 12 -25.58 23.42 -17.91
C ILE A 12 -26.43 24.65 -17.51
N ALA A 13 -27.49 24.99 -18.26
CA ALA A 13 -28.19 26.27 -18.14
C ALA A 13 -29.61 26.23 -17.51
N ALA A 14 -30.03 25.14 -16.87
CA ALA A 14 -31.39 25.04 -16.29
C ALA A 14 -31.47 25.02 -14.75
N TYR A 15 -30.34 25.06 -14.03
CA TYR A 15 -30.32 25.25 -12.57
C TYR A 15 -29.45 26.44 -12.11
N ILE A 16 -28.91 27.22 -13.07
CA ILE A 16 -28.24 28.50 -12.82
C ILE A 16 -29.27 29.66 -12.72
N SER A 17 -30.55 29.39 -12.96
CA SER A 17 -31.63 30.35 -12.80
C SER A 17 -32.28 30.23 -11.41
N LEU A 18 -31.69 30.85 -10.37
CA LEU A 18 -32.46 31.72 -9.46
C LEU A 18 -31.66 32.48 -8.38
N THR A 19 -30.37 32.23 -8.12
CA THR A 19 -29.73 32.84 -6.92
C THR A 19 -28.40 33.57 -7.14
N GLY A 20 -27.72 33.43 -8.27
CA GLY A 20 -26.46 34.14 -8.52
C GLY A 20 -25.30 33.62 -7.67
N LEU A 21 -24.14 33.46 -8.31
CA LEU A 21 -22.85 33.03 -7.74
C LEU A 21 -22.87 31.62 -7.12
N THR A 22 -22.64 30.59 -7.95
CA THR A 22 -22.03 29.29 -7.62
C THR A 22 -22.16 28.41 -8.86
N GLY A 23 -21.09 28.29 -9.65
CA GLY A 23 -21.15 27.60 -10.95
C GLY A 23 -19.81 27.24 -11.59
N SER A 24 -18.67 27.72 -11.09
CA SER A 24 -17.35 27.28 -11.59
C SER A 24 -16.99 25.90 -11.04
N PHE A 25 -17.19 25.67 -9.75
CA PHE A 25 -16.74 24.46 -9.05
C PHE A 25 -17.23 23.14 -9.66
N ALA A 26 -18.54 23.01 -9.91
CA ALA A 26 -19.09 21.82 -10.54
C ALA A 26 -18.59 21.64 -11.97
N SER A 27 -18.40 22.75 -12.70
CA SER A 27 -17.87 22.71 -14.07
C SER A 27 -16.41 22.26 -14.08
N ASP A 28 -15.58 22.74 -13.15
CA ASP A 28 -14.14 22.45 -13.10
C ASP A 28 -13.87 21.02 -12.63
N MET A 29 -14.59 20.52 -11.62
CA MET A 29 -14.50 19.10 -11.20
C MET A 29 -14.99 18.15 -12.30
N ILE A 30 -16.10 18.47 -12.98
CA ILE A 30 -16.61 17.65 -14.10
C ILE A 30 -15.65 17.69 -15.30
N LEU A 31 -14.98 18.82 -15.55
CA LEU A 31 -13.96 18.93 -16.59
C LEU A 31 -12.71 18.12 -16.29
N LYS A 32 -12.34 17.97 -15.02
CA LYS A 32 -11.13 17.27 -14.58
C LYS A 32 -11.32 15.77 -14.30
N TYR A 33 -12.51 15.39 -13.84
CA TYR A 33 -12.80 14.03 -13.35
C TYR A 33 -14.06 13.38 -13.95
N GLY A 34 -14.72 14.00 -14.94
CA GLY A 34 -15.98 13.52 -15.50
C GLY A 34 -15.93 12.13 -16.17
N GLU A 35 -16.97 11.33 -15.91
CA GLU A 35 -17.11 9.88 -16.17
C GLU A 35 -15.93 9.05 -15.65
N VAL A 36 -15.78 9.02 -14.34
CA VAL A 36 -15.03 7.95 -13.67
C VAL A 36 -15.74 6.64 -14.02
N SER A 37 -15.02 5.62 -14.48
CA SER A 37 -15.46 4.23 -14.39
C SER A 37 -14.20 3.39 -14.24
N ILE A 38 -13.93 2.88 -13.05
CA ILE A 38 -12.84 1.93 -12.82
C ILE A 38 -13.37 0.82 -11.90
N SER A 39 -13.71 -0.31 -12.51
CA SER A 39 -13.80 -1.61 -11.82
C SER A 39 -12.74 -2.54 -12.40
N ASP A 40 -12.33 -3.59 -11.70
CA ASP A 40 -11.28 -4.54 -12.11
C ASP A 40 -11.52 -5.29 -13.44
N SER A 41 -12.64 -5.00 -14.13
CA SER A 41 -12.90 -5.33 -15.53
C SER A 41 -12.32 -4.30 -16.55
N TYR A 42 -11.66 -3.23 -16.09
CA TYR A 42 -11.26 -2.10 -16.93
C TYR A 42 -10.08 -2.38 -17.87
N GLN A 43 -9.29 -3.44 -17.64
CA GLN A 43 -8.34 -3.90 -18.65
C GLN A 43 -9.00 -4.57 -19.86
N GLU A 44 -10.23 -5.10 -19.72
CA GLU A 44 -10.97 -5.79 -20.78
C GLU A 44 -11.91 -4.85 -21.56
N SER A 45 -12.44 -3.78 -20.97
CA SER A 45 -13.37 -2.88 -21.67
C SER A 45 -12.67 -1.90 -22.64
N TYR A 46 -11.41 -1.51 -22.35
CA TYR A 46 -10.56 -0.77 -23.30
C TYR A 46 -10.27 -1.54 -24.60
N GLU A 47 -10.37 -2.87 -24.57
CA GLU A 47 -10.03 -3.72 -25.72
C GLU A 47 -11.03 -3.63 -26.87
N THR A 48 -12.22 -3.06 -26.64
CA THR A 48 -13.31 -3.16 -27.63
C THR A 48 -13.73 -1.86 -28.31
N ARG A 49 -13.15 -0.68 -27.96
CA ARG A 49 -13.62 0.61 -28.53
C ARG A 49 -12.57 1.62 -29.06
N GLY A 50 -11.27 1.35 -28.96
CA GLY A 50 -10.23 2.18 -29.57
C GLY A 50 -9.59 1.53 -30.81
N LYS A 51 -9.50 2.24 -31.94
CA LYS A 51 -8.78 1.78 -33.15
C LYS A 51 -7.24 1.93 -33.06
N GLY A 52 -6.68 1.96 -31.84
CA GLY A 52 -5.24 2.02 -31.55
C GLY A 52 -4.84 0.93 -30.56
N SER A 53 -3.63 0.37 -30.69
CA SER A 53 -3.14 -0.66 -29.76
C SER A 53 -2.90 -0.08 -28.34
N LYS A 54 -2.96 -0.91 -27.27
CA LYS A 54 -2.61 -0.53 -25.89
C LYS A 54 -1.26 0.24 -25.82
N LYS A 55 -0.29 -0.19 -26.63
CA LYS A 55 1.02 0.46 -26.78
C LYS A 55 0.96 1.85 -27.42
N SER A 56 0.03 2.07 -28.36
CA SER A 56 -0.15 3.37 -29.01
C SER A 56 -0.75 4.41 -28.08
N LEU A 57 -1.69 4.00 -27.22
CA LEU A 57 -2.32 4.86 -26.22
C LEU A 57 -1.30 5.33 -25.18
N SER A 58 -0.51 4.41 -24.61
CA SER A 58 0.51 4.78 -23.61
C SER A 58 1.61 5.67 -24.19
N LEU A 59 1.99 5.49 -25.46
CA LEU A 59 2.95 6.36 -26.13
C LEU A 59 2.35 7.76 -26.40
N ALA A 60 1.10 7.84 -26.82
CA ALA A 60 0.40 9.11 -27.00
C ALA A 60 0.24 9.86 -25.67
N GLU A 61 -0.13 9.14 -24.60
CA GLU A 61 -0.24 9.66 -23.23
C GLU A 61 1.06 10.35 -22.81
N LYS A 62 2.17 9.61 -22.89
CA LYS A 62 3.50 10.14 -22.58
C LYS A 62 3.85 11.35 -23.43
N LYS A 63 3.61 11.28 -24.75
CA LYS A 63 3.91 12.38 -25.67
C LYS A 63 3.17 13.67 -25.32
N ILE A 64 1.89 13.55 -24.97
CA ILE A 64 1.05 14.69 -24.58
C ILE A 64 1.51 15.24 -23.23
N LEU A 65 1.74 14.38 -22.25
CA LEU A 65 2.21 14.79 -20.92
C LEU A 65 3.56 15.52 -20.99
N ASP A 66 4.52 14.98 -21.74
CA ASP A 66 5.84 15.61 -21.94
C ASP A 66 5.68 17.00 -22.57
N ALA A 67 4.80 17.14 -23.55
CA ALA A 67 4.54 18.41 -24.23
C ALA A 67 3.86 19.45 -23.31
N ILE A 68 2.91 19.02 -22.48
CA ILE A 68 2.29 19.88 -21.44
C ILE A 68 3.36 20.33 -20.44
N LYS A 69 4.20 19.42 -19.96
CA LYS A 69 5.29 19.75 -19.03
C LYS A 69 6.31 20.72 -19.63
N ASN A 70 6.50 20.69 -20.95
CA ASN A 70 7.35 21.62 -21.70
C ASN A 70 6.65 22.94 -22.09
N LEU A 71 5.35 23.06 -21.80
CA LEU A 71 4.51 24.20 -22.15
C LEU A 71 4.47 24.43 -23.66
N ASP A 72 4.38 23.35 -24.41
CA ASP A 72 4.20 23.38 -25.87
C ASP A 72 2.78 23.86 -26.19
N SER A 73 2.63 24.72 -27.19
CA SER A 73 1.32 25.23 -27.61
C SER A 73 0.54 24.25 -28.50
N GLN A 74 1.22 23.24 -29.02
CA GLN A 74 0.62 22.21 -29.87
C GLN A 74 1.43 20.91 -29.81
N VAL A 75 0.72 19.78 -29.79
CA VAL A 75 1.27 18.42 -29.80
C VAL A 75 0.77 17.68 -31.03
N ASP A 76 1.68 17.23 -31.88
CA ASP A 76 1.34 16.29 -32.96
C ASP A 76 1.25 14.87 -32.40
N ILE A 77 0.07 14.25 -32.54
CA ILE A 77 -0.20 12.88 -32.12
C ILE A 77 -0.69 11.99 -33.28
N SER A 78 -0.52 12.46 -34.52
CA SER A 78 -1.02 11.79 -35.72
C SER A 78 -0.46 10.37 -35.90
N GLU A 79 0.77 10.13 -35.48
CA GLU A 79 1.46 8.83 -35.57
C GLU A 79 0.82 7.75 -34.69
N TYR A 80 0.11 8.14 -33.62
CA TYR A 80 -0.47 7.20 -32.64
C TYR A 80 -1.89 6.76 -33.02
N GLY A 81 -2.48 7.35 -34.07
CA GLY A 81 -3.79 6.93 -34.59
C GLY A 81 -4.97 7.14 -33.63
N ILE A 82 -4.86 8.08 -32.68
CA ILE A 82 -5.91 8.38 -31.69
C ILE A 82 -7.17 8.90 -32.41
N ASN A 83 -8.35 8.42 -32.00
CA ASN A 83 -9.62 8.83 -32.60
C ASN A 83 -10.38 9.80 -31.69
N THR A 84 -11.19 10.68 -32.29
CA THR A 84 -12.11 11.58 -31.57
C THR A 84 -12.99 10.88 -30.53
N SER A 85 -13.29 9.59 -30.68
CA SER A 85 -14.12 8.82 -29.72
C SER A 85 -13.41 8.47 -28.41
N VAL A 86 -12.08 8.50 -28.37
CA VAL A 86 -11.26 8.11 -27.19
C VAL A 86 -10.36 9.23 -26.68
N GLN A 87 -10.19 10.30 -27.45
CA GLN A 87 -9.26 11.38 -27.11
C GLN A 87 -9.61 12.09 -25.80
N ARG A 88 -10.90 12.23 -25.49
CA ARG A 88 -11.36 12.92 -24.28
C ARG A 88 -10.91 12.14 -23.05
N GLU A 89 -11.26 10.86 -22.99
CA GLU A 89 -10.89 9.96 -21.91
C GLU A 89 -9.37 9.88 -21.69
N LEU A 90 -8.58 9.83 -22.77
CA LEU A 90 -7.11 9.87 -22.70
C LEU A 90 -6.60 11.15 -22.02
N LEU A 91 -7.16 12.30 -22.38
CA LEU A 91 -6.70 13.58 -21.87
C LEU A 91 -7.19 13.84 -20.44
N ASP A 92 -8.42 13.43 -20.12
CA ASP A 92 -8.98 13.48 -18.75
C ASP A 92 -8.13 12.60 -17.81
N LYS A 93 -7.68 11.44 -18.29
CA LYS A 93 -6.72 10.58 -17.58
C LYS A 93 -5.42 11.31 -17.29
N ILE A 94 -4.84 11.98 -18.28
CA ILE A 94 -3.56 12.71 -18.12
C ILE A 94 -3.68 13.78 -17.02
N ILE A 95 -4.72 14.61 -17.02
CA ILE A 95 -4.86 15.63 -15.96
C ILE A 95 -5.07 14.96 -14.60
N ARG A 96 -5.97 13.98 -14.52
CA ARG A 96 -6.30 13.30 -13.26
C ARG A 96 -5.09 12.61 -12.63
N GLU A 97 -4.25 11.97 -13.44
CA GLU A 97 -3.08 11.22 -12.97
C GLU A 97 -1.83 12.11 -12.82
N ASN A 98 -1.89 13.38 -13.18
CA ASN A 98 -0.77 14.31 -13.08
C ASN A 98 -1.19 15.64 -12.44
N PRO A 99 -1.46 15.70 -11.13
CA PRO A 99 -1.84 16.94 -10.46
C PRO A 99 -0.80 18.08 -10.56
N ASP A 100 0.46 17.75 -10.88
CA ASP A 100 1.55 18.70 -11.10
C ASP A 100 1.41 19.56 -12.37
N ILE A 101 0.47 19.22 -13.26
CA ILE A 101 0.10 20.02 -14.43
C ILE A 101 -1.17 20.88 -14.23
N PHE A 102 -1.49 21.24 -12.98
CA PHE A 102 -2.68 22.03 -12.58
C PHE A 102 -2.95 23.33 -13.37
N TYR A 103 -1.94 23.88 -14.04
CA TYR A 103 -2.02 25.05 -14.93
C TYR A 103 -2.64 24.75 -16.30
N THR A 104 -3.10 23.52 -16.53
CA THR A 104 -3.75 23.08 -17.77
C THR A 104 -5.19 22.70 -17.48
N ARG A 105 -6.15 23.54 -17.85
CA ARG A 105 -7.59 23.30 -17.58
C ARG A 105 -8.39 22.79 -18.76
N GLY A 106 -7.79 22.77 -19.95
CA GLY A 106 -8.47 22.26 -21.12
C GLY A 106 -7.55 22.08 -22.30
N TRP A 107 -8.16 21.71 -23.41
CA TRP A 107 -7.49 21.56 -24.68
C TRP A 107 -8.49 21.76 -25.82
N THR A 108 -7.95 22.16 -26.95
CA THR A 108 -8.62 22.01 -28.24
C THR A 108 -7.89 20.95 -29.05
N TYR A 109 -8.58 20.33 -30.01
CA TYR A 109 -7.97 19.32 -30.85
C TYR A 109 -8.33 19.51 -32.31
N SER A 110 -7.41 19.09 -33.18
CA SER A 110 -7.59 19.05 -34.62
C SER A 110 -7.64 17.60 -35.10
N TYR A 111 -8.59 17.29 -35.97
CA TYR A 111 -8.81 15.92 -36.46
C TYR A 111 -9.17 15.89 -37.95
N SER A 112 -8.92 14.74 -38.58
CA SER A 112 -9.31 14.47 -39.96
C SER A 112 -10.81 14.09 -40.03
N PRO A 113 -11.67 14.83 -40.76
CA PRO A 113 -13.09 14.51 -40.84
C PRO A 113 -13.39 13.17 -41.51
N SER A 114 -12.49 12.68 -42.37
CA SER A 114 -12.69 11.43 -43.12
C SER A 114 -12.34 10.18 -42.30
N SER A 115 -11.36 10.26 -41.41
CA SER A 115 -10.91 9.13 -40.59
C SER A 115 -11.28 9.25 -39.11
N GLY A 116 -11.63 10.45 -38.63
CA GLY A 116 -11.80 10.75 -37.21
C GLY A 116 -10.49 10.74 -36.42
N THR A 117 -9.34 10.67 -37.11
CA THR A 117 -8.01 10.65 -36.47
C THR A 117 -7.66 12.04 -35.97
N VAL A 118 -7.34 12.14 -34.68
CA VAL A 118 -6.80 13.33 -34.06
C VAL A 118 -5.33 13.44 -34.44
N PHE A 119 -4.92 14.60 -34.93
CA PHE A 119 -3.53 14.86 -35.31
C PHE A 119 -2.90 15.98 -34.47
N GLY A 120 -3.68 16.86 -33.86
CA GLY A 120 -3.16 17.95 -33.04
C GLY A 120 -3.95 18.08 -31.75
N ILE A 121 -3.24 18.22 -30.63
CA ILE A 121 -3.76 18.68 -29.34
C ILE A 121 -3.16 20.05 -29.05
N MET A 122 -3.97 21.01 -28.63
CA MET A 122 -3.52 22.34 -28.21
C MET A 122 -3.99 22.57 -26.77
N PRO A 123 -3.10 22.39 -25.78
CA PRO A 123 -3.42 22.64 -24.38
C PRO A 123 -3.81 24.11 -24.14
N ASP A 124 -4.75 24.34 -23.24
CA ASP A 124 -5.14 25.66 -22.76
C ASP A 124 -4.47 25.89 -21.39
N TYR A 125 -3.58 26.88 -21.33
CA TYR A 125 -2.80 27.21 -20.15
C TYR A 125 -3.36 28.44 -19.45
N ASP A 126 -3.60 28.33 -18.15
CA ASP A 126 -4.25 29.38 -17.36
C ASP A 126 -3.39 30.62 -17.13
N TYR A 127 -2.07 30.49 -17.30
CA TYR A 127 -1.10 31.53 -17.01
C TYR A 127 -0.06 31.66 -18.13
N GLU A 128 0.65 32.78 -18.15
CA GLU A 128 1.81 32.94 -19.03
C GLU A 128 2.91 31.94 -18.68
N LYS A 129 3.66 31.49 -19.71
CA LYS A 129 4.73 30.48 -19.59
C LYS A 129 5.72 30.77 -18.45
N SER A 130 6.17 32.03 -18.33
CA SER A 130 7.10 32.45 -17.27
C SER A 130 6.52 32.32 -15.86
N LYS A 131 5.22 32.59 -15.70
CA LYS A 131 4.52 32.42 -14.41
C LYS A 131 4.37 30.94 -14.08
N ILE A 132 4.02 30.10 -15.06
CA ILE A 132 3.94 28.64 -14.86
C ILE A 132 5.31 28.07 -14.45
N GLU A 133 6.39 28.48 -15.11
CA GLU A 133 7.74 28.06 -14.75
C GLU A 133 8.11 28.47 -13.31
N SER A 134 7.74 29.68 -12.87
CA SER A 134 7.89 30.11 -11.47
C SER A 134 7.09 29.22 -10.52
N MET A 135 5.81 28.98 -10.83
CA MET A 135 4.93 28.18 -9.97
C MET A 135 5.42 26.73 -9.85
N LYS A 136 5.91 26.13 -10.94
CA LYS A 136 6.53 24.79 -10.93
C LYS A 136 7.76 24.74 -10.02
N ALA A 137 8.62 25.76 -10.09
CA ALA A 137 9.81 25.83 -9.24
C ALA A 137 9.44 26.01 -7.75
N GLU A 138 8.43 26.84 -7.46
CA GLU A 138 7.91 27.04 -6.11
C GLU A 138 7.30 25.76 -5.53
N ILE A 139 6.51 25.03 -6.33
CA ILE A 139 5.95 23.72 -5.94
C ILE A 139 7.07 22.74 -5.65
N GLU A 140 8.04 22.56 -6.54
CA GLU A 140 9.14 21.60 -6.32
C GLU A 140 9.93 21.93 -5.05
N GLN A 141 10.22 23.22 -4.84
CA GLN A 141 10.90 23.68 -3.62
C GLN A 141 10.09 23.36 -2.36
N LYS A 142 8.80 23.69 -2.35
CA LYS A 142 7.92 23.49 -1.20
C LYS A 142 7.64 22.01 -0.95
N LEU A 143 7.47 21.22 -2.01
CA LEU A 143 7.20 19.78 -1.94
C LEU A 143 8.43 19.07 -1.38
N SER A 144 9.62 19.36 -1.91
CA SER A 144 10.87 18.83 -1.36
C SER A 144 11.03 19.18 0.11
N ALA A 145 10.77 20.42 0.52
CA ALA A 145 10.83 20.83 1.92
C ALA A 145 9.78 20.14 2.81
N ALA A 146 8.56 19.93 2.29
CA ALA A 146 7.49 19.22 2.97
C ALA A 146 7.85 17.75 3.21
N ILE A 147 8.37 17.09 2.17
CA ILE A 147 8.80 15.68 2.21
C ILE A 147 9.96 15.50 3.19
N GLU A 148 10.98 16.35 3.14
CA GLU A 148 12.10 16.28 4.10
C GLU A 148 11.67 16.51 5.55
N LYS A 149 10.58 17.25 5.79
CA LYS A 149 10.03 17.46 7.13
C LYS A 149 9.32 16.22 7.69
N ILE A 150 8.75 15.38 6.84
CA ILE A 150 7.93 14.24 7.26
C ILE A 150 8.59 12.88 7.03
N LYS A 151 9.61 12.83 6.17
CA LYS A 151 10.32 11.61 5.82
C LYS A 151 11.17 11.15 6.99
N GLU A 152 11.00 9.89 7.34
CA GLU A 152 11.84 9.15 8.29
C GLU A 152 12.44 7.93 7.57
N PRO A 153 13.53 7.34 8.08
CA PRO A 153 14.02 6.06 7.58
C PRO A 153 12.96 4.97 7.72
N ASP A 154 12.90 4.07 6.73
CA ASP A 154 12.14 2.81 6.77
C ASP A 154 10.66 2.94 7.15
N MET A 155 10.03 4.07 6.77
CA MET A 155 8.60 4.28 7.00
C MET A 155 7.78 3.19 6.30
N THR A 156 6.92 2.53 7.07
CA THR A 156 5.88 1.64 6.55
C THR A 156 4.86 2.43 5.70
N PRO A 157 4.13 1.75 4.79
CA PRO A 157 3.01 2.36 4.07
C PRO A 157 2.01 3.11 4.96
N LEU A 158 1.66 2.54 6.12
CA LEU A 158 0.79 3.19 7.11
C LEU A 158 1.39 4.48 7.67
N GLU A 159 2.67 4.45 8.06
CA GLU A 159 3.38 5.63 8.58
C GLU A 159 3.45 6.75 7.54
N LYS A 160 3.69 6.41 6.26
CA LYS A 160 3.66 7.38 5.15
C LYS A 160 2.29 8.06 5.04
N VAL A 161 1.20 7.27 5.09
CA VAL A 161 -0.18 7.79 5.09
C VAL A 161 -0.42 8.71 6.28
N LEU A 162 -0.04 8.31 7.49
CA LEU A 162 -0.23 9.10 8.71
C LEU A 162 0.56 10.41 8.67
N ALA A 163 1.81 10.37 8.20
CA ALA A 163 2.68 11.53 8.12
C ALA A 163 2.20 12.54 7.07
N VAL A 164 1.79 12.07 5.89
CA VAL A 164 1.22 12.92 4.83
C VAL A 164 -0.10 13.53 5.29
N HIS A 165 -1.03 12.72 5.80
CA HIS A 165 -2.32 13.21 6.31
C HIS A 165 -2.14 14.27 7.40
N GLN A 166 -1.28 14.01 8.39
CA GLN A 166 -0.96 14.96 9.44
C GLN A 166 -0.35 16.26 8.88
N TYR A 167 0.53 16.17 7.88
CA TYR A 167 1.10 17.35 7.23
C TYR A 167 0.00 18.21 6.60
N LEU A 168 -0.90 17.61 5.83
CA LEU A 168 -1.99 18.34 5.18
C LEU A 168 -2.85 19.07 6.21
N VAL A 169 -3.35 18.37 7.23
CA VAL A 169 -4.22 18.95 8.26
C VAL A 169 -3.53 20.05 9.09
N LEU A 170 -2.20 19.98 9.26
CA LEU A 170 -1.47 20.97 10.08
C LEU A 170 -0.94 22.17 9.29
N ASN A 171 -0.94 22.13 7.95
CA ASN A 171 -0.27 23.16 7.14
C ASN A 171 -1.19 23.78 6.08
N ILE A 172 -2.45 23.35 6.01
CA ILE A 172 -3.44 23.86 5.05
C ILE A 172 -4.67 24.29 5.82
N GLU A 173 -5.18 25.47 5.49
CA GLU A 173 -6.47 25.97 5.99
C GLU A 173 -7.53 25.76 4.90
N TYR A 174 -8.67 25.17 5.28
CA TYR A 174 -9.76 24.96 4.33
C TYR A 174 -10.35 26.30 3.86
N ASP A 175 -10.39 26.49 2.54
CA ASP A 175 -10.96 27.67 1.90
C ASP A 175 -12.49 27.52 1.80
N GLU A 176 -13.23 28.26 2.63
CA GLU A 176 -14.68 28.15 2.71
C GLU A 176 -15.35 28.37 1.33
N ARG A 177 -16.17 27.40 0.94
CA ARG A 177 -16.80 27.36 -0.39
C ARG A 177 -17.67 28.60 -0.62
N GLY A 178 -17.28 29.42 -1.59
CA GLY A 178 -18.07 30.56 -2.04
C GLY A 178 -17.37 31.46 -3.05
N ASN A 179 -16.04 31.65 -2.90
CA ASN A 179 -15.19 32.46 -3.80
C ASN A 179 -13.70 32.05 -3.75
N ALA A 180 -13.40 30.77 -3.49
CA ALA A 180 -12.01 30.30 -3.46
C ALA A 180 -11.31 30.63 -4.80
N PRO A 181 -10.10 31.21 -4.78
CA PRO A 181 -9.33 31.46 -5.99
C PRO A 181 -9.01 30.13 -6.68
N ILE A 182 -8.67 30.19 -7.96
CA ILE A 182 -8.49 28.96 -8.73
C ILE A 182 -7.32 28.12 -8.23
N GLU A 183 -6.33 28.77 -7.65
CA GLU A 183 -5.18 28.14 -7.04
C GLU A 183 -5.59 27.24 -5.86
N SER A 184 -6.65 27.59 -5.11
CA SER A 184 -7.20 26.76 -4.02
C SER A 184 -7.72 25.40 -4.50
N HIS A 185 -7.93 25.22 -5.80
CA HIS A 185 -8.33 23.96 -6.46
C HIS A 185 -7.13 23.14 -6.97
N SER A 186 -5.92 23.41 -6.47
CA SER A 186 -4.70 22.78 -6.96
C SER A 186 -3.71 22.50 -5.85
N ILE A 187 -2.70 21.69 -6.19
CA ILE A 187 -1.52 21.52 -5.34
C ILE A 187 -0.81 22.84 -5.03
N TYR A 188 -0.92 23.88 -5.88
CA TYR A 188 -0.30 25.18 -5.61
C TYR A 188 -0.98 25.87 -4.42
N GLY A 189 -2.31 25.96 -4.40
CA GLY A 189 -3.03 26.54 -3.27
C GLY A 189 -2.77 25.77 -1.98
N ALA A 190 -2.84 24.44 -2.06
CA ALA A 190 -2.60 23.57 -0.91
C ALA A 190 -1.19 23.73 -0.33
N LEU A 191 -0.16 23.65 -1.17
CA LEU A 191 1.23 23.54 -0.72
C LEU A 191 1.96 24.89 -0.62
N VAL A 192 1.67 25.83 -1.52
CA VAL A 192 2.36 27.12 -1.61
C VAL A 192 1.61 28.19 -0.84
N ASP A 193 0.31 28.32 -1.07
CA ASP A 193 -0.52 29.34 -0.41
C ASP A 193 -0.98 28.90 0.99
N GLY A 194 -0.98 27.59 1.29
CA GLY A 194 -1.47 27.04 2.54
C GLY A 194 -2.99 27.14 2.70
N LYS A 195 -3.71 27.31 1.58
CA LYS A 195 -5.18 27.39 1.53
C LYS A 195 -5.71 26.64 0.33
N ALA A 196 -6.62 25.70 0.58
CA ALA A 196 -7.21 24.91 -0.50
C ALA A 196 -8.63 24.45 -0.18
N VAL A 197 -9.33 24.03 -1.22
CA VAL A 197 -10.54 23.21 -1.11
C VAL A 197 -10.19 21.72 -1.23
N CYS A 198 -11.20 20.85 -1.13
CA CYS A 198 -11.04 19.40 -1.14
C CYS A 198 -10.19 18.84 -2.30
N GLU A 199 -10.27 19.46 -3.47
CA GLU A 199 -9.45 19.08 -4.62
C GLU A 199 -7.95 19.25 -4.35
N GLY A 200 -7.51 20.42 -3.90
CA GLY A 200 -6.09 20.67 -3.58
C GLY A 200 -5.56 19.76 -2.46
N TYR A 201 -6.38 19.45 -1.46
CA TYR A 201 -6.01 18.47 -0.42
C TYR A 201 -5.81 17.08 -1.03
N SER A 202 -6.78 16.62 -1.82
CA SER A 202 -6.75 15.26 -2.37
C SER A 202 -5.59 15.04 -3.34
N GLU A 203 -5.27 16.06 -4.15
CA GLU A 203 -4.16 16.03 -5.09
C GLU A 203 -2.81 16.05 -4.38
N LEU A 204 -2.65 16.93 -3.38
CA LEU A 204 -1.40 17.01 -2.65
C LEU A 204 -1.12 15.73 -1.87
N LEU A 205 -2.16 15.09 -1.31
CA LEU A 205 -2.03 13.78 -0.67
C LEU A 205 -1.43 12.76 -1.64
N THR A 206 -1.98 12.66 -2.85
CA THR A 206 -1.49 11.73 -3.88
C THR A 206 -0.05 12.03 -4.27
N VAL A 207 0.28 13.30 -4.55
CA VAL A 207 1.64 13.70 -4.95
C VAL A 207 2.66 13.43 -3.84
N MET A 208 2.31 13.69 -2.57
CA MET A 208 3.21 13.43 -1.45
C MET A 208 3.42 11.93 -1.19
N LEU A 209 2.37 11.11 -1.30
CA LEU A 209 2.48 9.65 -1.19
C LEU A 209 3.31 9.04 -2.32
N GLU A 210 3.10 9.51 -3.56
CA GLU A 210 3.91 9.08 -4.71
C GLU A 210 5.39 9.43 -4.48
N ARG A 211 5.68 10.62 -3.95
CA ARG A 211 7.04 11.08 -3.66
C ARG A 211 7.74 10.28 -2.56
N LEU A 212 6.99 9.79 -1.56
CA LEU A 212 7.48 8.88 -0.52
C LEU A 212 7.56 7.41 -1.01
N GLY A 213 6.80 7.07 -2.05
CA GLY A 213 6.75 5.76 -2.67
C GLY A 213 6.01 4.69 -1.86
N GLU A 214 5.68 3.58 -2.53
CA GLU A 214 5.10 2.35 -1.95
C GLU A 214 3.65 2.44 -1.41
N VAL A 215 2.97 3.58 -1.60
CA VAL A 215 1.55 3.72 -1.30
C VAL A 215 0.81 4.12 -2.56
N ASP A 216 0.07 3.18 -3.14
CA ASP A 216 -0.81 3.47 -4.27
C ASP A 216 -2.02 4.27 -3.75
N SER A 217 -2.33 5.39 -4.42
CA SER A 217 -3.45 6.25 -4.06
C SER A 217 -4.16 6.80 -5.29
N PHE A 218 -5.44 7.13 -5.14
CA PHE A 218 -6.24 7.73 -6.21
C PHE A 218 -7.30 8.66 -5.64
N VAL A 219 -7.68 9.66 -6.44
CA VAL A 219 -8.71 10.65 -6.07
C VAL A 219 -10.09 10.06 -6.34
N VAL A 220 -10.94 10.09 -5.32
CA VAL A 220 -12.37 9.78 -5.39
C VAL A 220 -13.16 11.07 -5.53
N VAL A 221 -14.17 11.04 -6.39
CA VAL A 221 -14.92 12.22 -6.80
C VAL A 221 -16.41 11.94 -6.71
N SER A 222 -17.11 12.89 -6.10
CA SER A 222 -18.56 12.93 -6.03
C SER A 222 -19.07 14.17 -6.76
N GLU A 223 -19.72 13.96 -7.89
CA GLU A 223 -20.44 15.02 -8.60
C GLU A 223 -21.66 15.50 -7.80
N GLU A 224 -22.33 14.59 -7.09
CA GLU A 224 -23.53 14.90 -6.31
C GLU A 224 -23.21 15.76 -5.08
N MET A 225 -22.14 15.44 -4.36
CA MET A 225 -21.69 16.23 -3.22
C MET A 225 -20.83 17.42 -3.62
N LEU A 226 -20.39 17.45 -4.88
CA LEU A 226 -19.35 18.36 -5.33
C LEU A 226 -18.15 18.23 -4.38
N HIS A 227 -17.59 17.04 -4.24
CA HIS A 227 -16.55 16.76 -3.25
C HIS A 227 -15.53 15.74 -3.75
N ALA A 228 -14.28 15.87 -3.30
CA ALA A 228 -13.18 15.00 -3.68
C ALA A 228 -12.36 14.60 -2.45
N TRP A 229 -11.95 13.34 -2.40
CA TRP A 229 -11.13 12.76 -1.34
C TRP A 229 -10.23 11.68 -1.95
N ASN A 230 -9.60 10.83 -1.14
CA ASN A 230 -8.70 9.79 -1.65
C ASN A 230 -9.15 8.39 -1.23
N MET A 231 -8.65 7.41 -1.98
CA MET A 231 -8.45 6.06 -1.49
C MET A 231 -6.97 5.69 -1.59
N VAL A 232 -6.53 4.83 -0.69
CA VAL A 232 -5.17 4.29 -0.64
C VAL A 232 -5.20 2.77 -0.52
N VAL A 233 -4.11 2.13 -0.95
CA VAL A 233 -3.91 0.70 -0.80
C VAL A 233 -2.91 0.44 0.33
N LEU A 234 -3.34 -0.28 1.37
CA LEU A 234 -2.49 -0.74 2.47
C LEU A 234 -2.74 -2.23 2.69
N ASP A 235 -1.68 -3.02 2.77
CA ASP A 235 -1.74 -4.47 3.01
C ASP A 235 -2.71 -5.21 2.07
N GLY A 236 -2.77 -4.76 0.80
CA GLY A 236 -3.66 -5.32 -0.24
C GLY A 236 -5.13 -4.92 -0.11
N ASN A 237 -5.48 -4.09 0.88
CA ASN A 237 -6.83 -3.60 1.12
C ASN A 237 -6.96 -2.13 0.70
N TYR A 238 -8.13 -1.75 0.19
CA TYR A 238 -8.48 -0.38 -0.11
C TYR A 238 -9.09 0.30 1.11
N TYR A 239 -8.75 1.57 1.32
CA TYR A 239 -9.33 2.41 2.37
C TYR A 239 -9.57 3.82 1.86
N HIS A 240 -10.61 4.49 2.34
CA HIS A 240 -10.82 5.90 2.08
C HIS A 240 -10.04 6.80 3.05
N ILE A 241 -9.63 7.96 2.56
CA ILE A 241 -9.08 9.07 3.34
C ILE A 241 -9.73 10.37 2.87
N ASP A 242 -10.40 11.06 3.80
CA ASP A 242 -10.85 12.44 3.58
C ASP A 242 -10.06 13.40 4.48
N ALA A 243 -9.03 14.03 3.92
CA ALA A 243 -8.19 14.96 4.66
C ALA A 243 -8.95 16.26 5.00
N THR A 244 -9.90 16.68 4.17
CA THR A 244 -10.69 17.90 4.37
C THR A 244 -11.67 17.76 5.53
N TRP A 245 -12.35 16.62 5.67
CA TRP A 245 -13.27 16.41 6.80
C TRP A 245 -12.54 16.11 8.11
N ASN A 246 -11.29 15.66 8.03
CA ASN A 246 -10.39 15.53 9.17
C ASN A 246 -9.81 16.88 9.63
N ASP A 247 -9.74 17.87 8.74
CA ASP A 247 -9.29 19.22 9.05
C ASP A 247 -10.36 19.98 9.87
N PRO A 248 -10.08 20.43 11.12
CA PRO A 248 -11.03 21.20 11.92
C PRO A 248 -11.48 22.50 11.21
N THR A 249 -12.79 22.72 11.11
CA THR A 249 -13.35 24.01 10.66
C THR A 249 -14.24 24.63 11.76
N PRO A 250 -13.99 25.88 12.21
CA PRO A 250 -12.84 26.73 11.87
C PRO A 250 -11.52 26.09 12.31
N ASP A 251 -10.43 26.44 11.62
CA ASP A 251 -9.10 25.90 11.87
C ASP A 251 -8.71 26.03 13.34
N ARG A 252 -8.08 24.96 13.84
CA ARG A 252 -7.58 24.85 15.20
C ARG A 252 -6.12 24.49 15.12
N GLU A 253 -5.28 25.51 15.27
CA GLU A 253 -3.83 25.38 15.24
C GLU A 253 -3.37 24.18 16.08
N GLY A 254 -2.69 23.25 15.42
CA GLY A 254 -2.21 22.06 16.09
C GLY A 254 -3.34 21.20 16.63
N TYR A 255 -4.41 20.97 15.88
CA TYR A 255 -5.42 19.95 16.13
C TYR A 255 -5.61 19.06 14.90
N VAL A 256 -5.62 17.73 15.08
CA VAL A 256 -5.78 16.74 13.98
C VAL A 256 -6.91 15.80 14.33
N ARG A 257 -7.68 15.33 13.34
CA ARG A 257 -8.69 14.26 13.49
C ARG A 257 -8.39 13.12 12.55
N TYR A 258 -8.74 11.90 12.95
CA TYR A 258 -8.63 10.68 12.15
C TYR A 258 -10.01 10.05 11.85
N GLU A 259 -11.10 10.80 12.03
CA GLU A 259 -12.48 10.31 11.85
C GLU A 259 -12.73 9.75 10.44
N TYR A 260 -12.09 10.34 9.42
CA TYR A 260 -12.16 9.89 8.02
C TYR A 260 -10.80 9.39 7.50
N LEU A 261 -9.94 8.86 8.37
CA LEU A 261 -8.64 8.31 7.98
C LEU A 261 -8.70 6.79 7.95
N LEU A 262 -8.46 6.20 6.77
CA LEU A 262 -8.42 4.77 6.53
C LEU A 262 -9.74 4.05 6.88
N ILE A 263 -10.86 4.57 6.36
CA ILE A 263 -12.21 4.06 6.62
C ILE A 263 -12.72 3.16 5.48
N PRO A 264 -13.54 2.13 5.75
CA PRO A 264 -14.20 1.34 4.72
C PRO A 264 -15.39 2.07 4.11
N ASP A 265 -15.85 1.56 2.96
CA ASP A 265 -17.07 1.94 2.25
C ASP A 265 -18.30 2.06 3.18
N SER A 266 -18.42 1.17 4.16
CA SER A 266 -19.58 1.10 5.06
C SER A 266 -19.66 2.30 6.01
N VAL A 267 -18.51 2.88 6.37
CA VAL A 267 -18.42 4.07 7.20
C VAL A 267 -18.50 5.31 6.32
N MET A 268 -17.73 5.34 5.23
CA MET A 268 -17.72 6.47 4.28
C MET A 268 -19.13 6.75 3.73
N ALA A 269 -19.90 5.72 3.38
CA ALA A 269 -21.24 5.91 2.82
C ALA A 269 -22.32 6.34 3.82
N SER A 270 -21.98 6.54 5.09
CA SER A 270 -22.94 7.06 6.07
C SER A 270 -23.27 8.53 5.83
N ASP A 271 -22.35 9.28 5.22
CA ASP A 271 -22.46 10.71 4.92
C ASP A 271 -21.83 11.12 3.59
N HIS A 272 -21.08 10.23 2.93
CA HIS A 272 -20.58 10.42 1.56
C HIS A 272 -21.35 9.62 0.51
N GLN A 273 -21.41 10.16 -0.70
CA GLN A 273 -22.06 9.56 -1.86
C GLN A 273 -21.06 9.58 -3.02
N TRP A 274 -20.82 8.43 -3.63
CA TRP A 274 -20.03 8.29 -4.85
C TRP A 274 -20.59 7.14 -5.67
N ASP A 275 -20.27 7.13 -6.97
CA ASP A 275 -20.60 6.00 -7.81
C ASP A 275 -19.60 4.86 -7.55
N ARG A 276 -20.02 3.92 -6.70
CA ARG A 276 -19.25 2.74 -6.31
C ARG A 276 -18.82 1.86 -7.48
N GLY A 277 -19.53 1.91 -8.62
CA GLY A 277 -19.12 1.16 -9.81
C GLY A 277 -17.79 1.64 -10.41
N ASN A 278 -17.36 2.83 -10.02
CA ASN A 278 -16.23 3.51 -10.60
C ASN A 278 -14.95 3.42 -9.77
N TYR A 279 -15.00 2.78 -8.61
CA TYR A 279 -13.90 2.66 -7.67
C TYR A 279 -13.83 1.24 -7.09
N PRO A 280 -12.64 0.78 -6.67
CA PRO A 280 -12.50 -0.49 -5.98
C PRO A 280 -13.21 -0.46 -4.61
N VAL A 281 -13.60 -1.63 -4.12
CA VAL A 281 -14.37 -1.76 -2.87
C VAL A 281 -13.44 -1.72 -1.66
N ALA A 282 -13.68 -0.82 -0.70
CA ALA A 282 -13.00 -0.81 0.59
C ALA A 282 -13.85 -1.51 1.67
N GLU A 283 -13.54 -2.77 1.98
CA GLU A 283 -14.28 -3.54 3.00
C GLU A 283 -13.59 -3.61 4.36
N SER A 284 -12.26 -3.41 4.41
CA SER A 284 -11.48 -3.63 5.63
C SER A 284 -11.68 -2.53 6.68
N SER A 285 -11.71 -2.94 7.94
CA SER A 285 -11.81 -2.07 9.12
C SER A 285 -10.59 -2.21 10.05
N ASP A 286 -9.46 -2.72 9.56
CA ASP A 286 -8.28 -3.03 10.37
C ASP A 286 -7.75 -1.81 11.14
N TYR A 287 -7.90 -0.60 10.56
CA TYR A 287 -7.46 0.66 11.17
C TYR A 287 -8.57 1.40 11.95
N SER A 288 -9.69 0.73 12.27
CA SER A 288 -10.83 1.34 12.97
C SER A 288 -10.55 1.89 14.37
N PHE A 289 -9.41 1.52 14.96
CA PHE A 289 -8.95 2.10 16.22
C PHE A 289 -8.55 3.57 16.08
N LEU A 290 -8.10 4.02 14.90
CA LEU A 290 -7.65 5.40 14.64
C LEU A 290 -8.79 6.41 14.80
N TRP A 291 -10.01 6.04 14.40
CA TRP A 291 -11.15 6.96 14.31
C TRP A 291 -11.68 7.42 15.67
N LYS A 292 -11.24 6.74 16.74
CA LYS A 292 -11.62 7.06 18.12
C LYS A 292 -10.59 7.93 18.84
N LEU A 293 -9.44 8.16 18.22
CA LEU A 293 -8.34 8.90 18.84
C LEU A 293 -8.68 10.40 18.88
N GLU A 294 -8.46 11.01 20.04
CA GLU A 294 -8.65 12.45 20.21
C GLU A 294 -7.32 13.18 20.05
N ASN A 295 -7.28 14.11 19.09
CA ASN A 295 -6.11 14.90 18.74
C ASN A 295 -4.82 14.06 18.53
N PRO A 296 -4.85 13.00 17.70
CA PRO A 296 -3.70 12.12 17.50
C PRO A 296 -2.53 12.85 16.82
N ARG A 297 -1.30 12.49 17.21
CA ARG A 297 -0.05 12.95 16.61
C ARG A 297 0.84 11.78 16.26
N TYR A 298 1.11 11.62 14.98
CA TYR A 298 2.11 10.69 14.48
C TYR A 298 3.51 11.31 14.60
N SER A 299 4.47 10.53 15.10
CA SER A 299 5.90 10.78 15.03
C SER A 299 6.65 9.45 15.19
N SER A 300 7.52 9.10 14.24
CA SER A 300 8.50 8.02 14.41
C SER A 300 7.93 6.69 14.90
N GLY A 301 6.89 6.20 14.22
CA GLY A 301 6.21 4.95 14.58
C GLY A 301 5.33 5.02 15.83
N VAL A 302 5.08 6.20 16.37
CA VAL A 302 4.23 6.39 17.55
C VAL A 302 3.08 7.33 17.22
N ILE A 303 1.87 6.95 17.60
CA ILE A 303 0.71 7.86 17.65
C ILE A 303 0.46 8.25 19.10
N ARG A 304 0.67 9.52 19.43
CA ARG A 304 0.31 10.09 20.71
C ARG A 304 -1.08 10.72 20.63
N HIS A 305 -2.01 10.38 21.52
CA HIS A 305 -3.36 10.94 21.53
C HIS A 305 -3.82 11.30 22.95
N TRP A 306 -4.85 12.13 23.07
CA TRP A 306 -5.50 12.40 24.35
C TRP A 306 -6.49 11.28 24.68
N SER A 307 -6.50 10.83 25.94
CA SER A 307 -7.44 9.83 26.45
C SER A 307 -8.41 10.49 27.43
N LYS A 308 -9.71 10.49 27.08
CA LYS A 308 -10.77 11.01 27.97
C LYS A 308 -10.91 10.18 29.24
N ASP A 309 -10.65 8.88 29.14
CA ASP A 309 -10.82 7.94 30.25
C ASP A 309 -9.76 8.15 31.32
N THR A 310 -8.52 8.41 30.92
CA THR A 310 -7.40 8.61 31.85
C THR A 310 -7.07 10.08 32.11
N GLY A 311 -7.58 11.01 31.30
CA GLY A 311 -7.33 12.45 31.41
C GLY A 311 -5.88 12.83 31.14
N ARG A 312 -5.17 12.04 30.32
CA ARG A 312 -3.75 12.26 29.95
C ARG A 312 -3.49 11.83 28.51
N PHE A 313 -2.31 12.18 28.00
CA PHE A 313 -1.82 11.64 26.74
C PHE A 313 -1.40 10.18 26.88
N GLU A 314 -1.75 9.39 25.88
CA GLU A 314 -1.39 7.99 25.70
C GLU A 314 -0.67 7.81 24.36
N GLU A 315 0.12 6.75 24.24
CA GLU A 315 0.93 6.45 23.07
C GLU A 315 0.57 5.06 22.54
N ILE A 316 0.39 5.00 21.23
CA ILE A 316 0.17 3.77 20.46
C ILE A 316 1.41 3.57 19.60
N LEU A 317 2.15 2.50 19.86
CA LEU A 317 3.25 2.08 19.02
C LEU A 317 2.67 1.40 17.78
N LEU A 318 2.97 1.95 16.60
CA LEU A 318 2.61 1.33 15.34
C LEU A 318 3.51 0.12 15.11
N GLU A 319 2.91 -0.98 14.69
CA GLU A 319 3.63 -2.20 14.37
C GLU A 319 4.56 -1.96 13.19
N ARG A 320 5.85 -1.77 13.48
CA ARG A 320 6.91 -2.08 12.53
C ARG A 320 7.14 -3.59 12.65
N PRO A 321 6.86 -4.42 11.65
CA PRO A 321 7.49 -5.73 11.60
C PRO A 321 8.99 -5.46 11.49
N ASP A 322 9.71 -5.43 12.64
CA ASP A 322 11.11 -5.00 12.79
C ASP A 322 11.89 -5.02 11.46
N VAL A 323 11.86 -3.91 10.73
CA VAL A 323 12.96 -3.56 9.84
C VAL A 323 14.01 -3.10 10.82
N LEU A 324 14.99 -3.95 11.08
CA LEU A 324 16.21 -3.45 11.68
C LEU A 324 16.89 -2.61 10.61
N GLU A 325 16.86 -1.29 10.81
CA GLU A 325 18.00 -0.42 10.53
C GLU A 325 19.28 -1.18 10.94
N GLU A 326 20.29 -1.12 10.07
CA GLU A 326 21.62 -1.72 10.15
C GLU A 326 21.90 -2.54 11.44
N GLU A 327 22.07 -3.86 11.30
CA GLU A 327 22.54 -4.73 12.38
C GLU A 327 23.84 -4.13 12.96
N GLU A 328 23.76 -3.44 14.12
CA GLU A 328 24.89 -3.41 15.03
C GLU A 328 25.12 -4.86 15.43
N ASP A 329 26.27 -5.39 15.01
CA ASP A 329 26.78 -6.71 15.35
C ASP A 329 26.46 -7.04 16.81
N ILE A 330 25.44 -7.89 17.01
CA ILE A 330 25.22 -8.52 18.30
C ILE A 330 26.42 -9.46 18.47
N ASP A 331 27.35 -9.08 19.34
CA ASP A 331 28.50 -9.88 19.73
C ASP A 331 27.96 -11.17 20.40
N LEU A 332 27.76 -12.20 19.58
CA LEU A 332 27.25 -13.49 20.02
C LEU A 332 28.40 -14.28 20.68
N PRO A 333 28.16 -14.94 21.82
CA PRO A 333 29.18 -15.78 22.45
C PRO A 333 29.65 -16.88 21.49
N ASP A 334 30.98 -17.09 21.44
CA ASP A 334 31.77 -17.98 20.55
C ASP A 334 31.37 -19.48 20.54
N ASN A 335 30.28 -19.87 21.18
CA ASN A 335 30.06 -21.24 21.64
C ASN A 335 28.97 -22.00 20.88
N ILE A 336 28.42 -21.45 19.78
CA ILE A 336 27.28 -22.05 19.10
C ILE A 336 27.72 -22.55 17.71
N GLU A 337 27.83 -23.87 17.57
CA GLU A 337 27.96 -24.49 16.25
C GLU A 337 26.70 -24.22 15.41
N PRO A 338 26.83 -23.72 14.17
CA PRO A 338 25.68 -23.49 13.30
C PRO A 338 24.96 -24.80 13.00
N VAL A 339 23.67 -24.85 13.30
CA VAL A 339 22.81 -25.98 12.95
C VAL A 339 22.48 -25.86 11.46
N GLY A 340 23.19 -26.62 10.63
CA GLY A 340 22.89 -26.80 9.20
C GLY A 340 23.95 -26.20 8.29
N ASN A 341 24.47 -27.03 7.39
CA ASN A 341 25.30 -26.60 6.26
C ASN A 341 24.36 -26.06 5.17
N THR A 342 24.37 -24.76 4.89
CA THR A 342 23.23 -24.03 4.30
C THR A 342 23.43 -23.62 2.83
N ALA A 343 23.98 -24.51 2.01
CA ALA A 343 24.25 -24.24 0.59
C ALA A 343 22.99 -24.30 -0.32
N ARG A 344 21.80 -24.61 0.20
CA ARG A 344 20.61 -24.92 -0.62
C ARG A 344 19.33 -24.23 -0.13
N PRO A 345 18.42 -23.84 -1.05
CA PRO A 345 17.14 -23.26 -0.68
C PRO A 345 16.29 -24.30 0.05
N TYR A 346 15.70 -23.88 1.16
CA TYR A 346 14.83 -24.74 1.96
C TYR A 346 13.34 -24.50 1.68
N ILE A 347 13.02 -23.48 0.89
CA ILE A 347 11.67 -23.19 0.40
C ILE A 347 11.71 -22.68 -1.04
N THR A 348 10.63 -22.87 -1.77
CA THR A 348 10.39 -22.32 -3.12
C THR A 348 9.06 -21.57 -3.16
N GLY A 349 8.91 -20.68 -4.13
CA GLY A 349 7.62 -20.10 -4.47
C GLY A 349 6.72 -21.09 -5.24
N TYR A 350 5.62 -20.57 -5.77
CA TYR A 350 4.65 -21.29 -6.57
C TYR A 350 4.99 -21.19 -8.07
N ASP A 351 4.40 -22.07 -8.88
CA ASP A 351 4.65 -22.15 -10.33
C ASP A 351 4.24 -20.87 -11.09
N ASP A 352 3.39 -20.04 -10.49
CA ASP A 352 2.95 -18.75 -11.01
C ASP A 352 3.93 -17.59 -10.77
N GLY A 353 5.09 -17.87 -10.14
CA GLY A 353 6.09 -16.85 -9.82
C GLY A 353 5.78 -16.06 -8.54
N THR A 354 4.84 -16.51 -7.71
CA THR A 354 4.54 -15.87 -6.41
C THR A 354 5.21 -16.60 -5.24
N PHE A 355 5.52 -15.90 -4.15
CA PHE A 355 5.95 -16.49 -2.88
C PHE A 355 4.79 -16.66 -1.89
N ARG A 356 3.80 -15.77 -1.95
CA ARG A 356 2.62 -15.63 -1.08
C ARG A 356 3.02 -15.44 0.39
N PRO A 357 3.73 -14.34 0.73
CA PRO A 357 4.31 -14.15 2.06
C PRO A 357 3.29 -14.18 3.19
N GLU A 358 2.08 -13.66 2.94
CA GLU A 358 1.02 -13.54 3.95
C GLU A 358 0.12 -14.77 4.09
N ASN A 359 0.25 -15.75 3.20
CA ASN A 359 -0.54 -16.98 3.33
C ASN A 359 -0.11 -17.77 4.56
N SER A 360 -1.08 -18.31 5.29
CA SER A 360 -0.82 -19.27 6.37
C SER A 360 -0.05 -20.47 5.84
N VAL A 361 1.02 -20.83 6.54
CA VAL A 361 1.85 -21.98 6.18
C VAL A 361 1.22 -23.28 6.67
N LYS A 362 1.25 -24.31 5.83
CA LYS A 362 0.72 -25.63 6.16
C LYS A 362 1.74 -26.48 6.92
N ARG A 363 1.24 -27.43 7.71
CA ARG A 363 2.06 -28.41 8.45
C ARG A 363 3.02 -29.19 7.56
N LEU A 364 2.58 -29.63 6.38
CA LEU A 364 3.42 -30.32 5.41
C LEU A 364 4.52 -29.42 4.83
N GLU A 365 4.24 -28.12 4.66
CA GLU A 365 5.20 -27.17 4.11
C GLU A 365 6.31 -26.91 5.12
N ILE A 366 5.97 -26.68 6.39
CA ILE A 366 6.96 -26.56 7.48
C ILE A 366 7.82 -27.83 7.61
N ALA A 367 7.22 -29.01 7.51
CA ALA A 367 7.98 -30.26 7.51
C ALA A 367 9.00 -30.32 6.37
N SER A 368 8.62 -29.89 5.16
CA SER A 368 9.54 -29.80 4.03
C SER A 368 10.64 -28.76 4.23
N MET A 369 10.31 -27.60 4.82
CA MET A 369 11.28 -26.53 5.06
C MET A 369 12.35 -26.99 6.05
N ILE A 370 11.94 -27.55 7.18
CA ILE A 370 12.87 -28.04 8.22
C ILE A 370 13.67 -29.24 7.70
N PHE A 371 13.05 -30.15 6.96
CA PHE A 371 13.73 -31.29 6.34
C PHE A 371 14.91 -30.82 5.48
N LYS A 372 14.68 -29.81 4.62
CA LYS A 372 15.70 -29.25 3.73
C LYS A 372 16.74 -28.43 4.50
N LEU A 373 16.29 -27.58 5.42
CA LEU A 373 17.15 -26.72 6.23
C LEU A 373 18.15 -27.51 7.08
N LEU A 374 17.71 -28.63 7.64
CA LEU A 374 18.53 -29.51 8.49
C LEU A 374 19.17 -30.68 7.73
N GLU A 375 19.03 -30.72 6.40
CA GLU A 375 19.54 -31.78 5.52
C GLU A 375 19.23 -33.22 6.01
N LEU A 376 18.00 -33.45 6.46
CA LEU A 376 17.62 -34.74 7.02
C LEU A 376 17.52 -35.83 5.94
N SER A 377 17.61 -37.08 6.37
CA SER A 377 17.33 -38.24 5.51
C SER A 377 15.85 -38.62 5.56
N GLU A 378 15.26 -38.94 4.41
CA GLU A 378 13.86 -39.38 4.32
C GLU A 378 13.61 -40.63 5.18
N ARG A 379 12.41 -40.67 5.77
CA ARG A 379 11.89 -41.81 6.54
C ARG A 379 10.41 -41.99 6.22
N ASP A 380 9.93 -43.23 6.29
CA ASP A 380 8.51 -43.51 6.07
C ASP A 380 7.65 -42.89 7.17
N ALA A 381 6.65 -42.09 6.78
CA ALA A 381 5.68 -41.53 7.72
C ALA A 381 4.75 -42.64 8.25
N LYS A 382 4.54 -42.68 9.57
CA LYS A 382 3.64 -43.66 10.21
C LYS A 382 2.23 -43.12 10.50
N PHE A 383 1.88 -41.97 9.93
CA PHE A 383 0.59 -41.33 10.14
C PHE A 383 -0.45 -41.86 9.13
N PRO A 384 -1.68 -42.21 9.57
CA PRO A 384 -2.69 -42.85 8.72
C PRO A 384 -3.27 -41.93 7.66
N ASP A 385 -3.16 -40.60 7.83
CA ASP A 385 -3.64 -39.56 6.94
C ASP A 385 -2.56 -39.03 5.97
N VAL A 386 -1.37 -39.62 5.97
CA VAL A 386 -0.29 -39.27 5.05
C VAL A 386 -0.17 -40.36 3.98
N SER A 387 -0.56 -40.01 2.74
CA SER A 387 -0.46 -40.93 1.60
C SER A 387 1.01 -41.30 1.30
N HIS A 388 1.28 -42.57 0.98
CA HIS A 388 2.58 -43.03 0.50
C HIS A 388 2.98 -42.39 -0.85
N SER A 389 2.00 -41.88 -1.60
CA SER A 389 2.24 -41.14 -2.85
C SER A 389 2.42 -39.63 -2.64
N SER A 390 2.33 -39.15 -1.39
CA SER A 390 2.56 -37.74 -1.09
C SER A 390 4.03 -37.40 -1.29
N TRP A 391 4.31 -36.27 -1.95
CA TRP A 391 5.66 -35.75 -2.10
C TRP A 391 6.33 -35.45 -0.74
N ALA A 392 5.54 -35.18 0.29
CA ALA A 392 6.02 -34.92 1.65
C ALA A 392 6.12 -36.18 2.53
N PHE A 393 5.82 -37.37 1.99
CA PHE A 393 5.79 -38.62 2.78
C PHE A 393 7.10 -38.87 3.53
N GLY A 394 8.23 -38.82 2.81
CA GLY A 394 9.56 -38.99 3.39
C GLY A 394 9.96 -37.89 4.38
N TYR A 395 9.51 -36.66 4.14
CA TYR A 395 9.86 -35.48 4.95
C TYR A 395 9.09 -35.50 6.27
N ILE A 396 7.80 -35.82 6.22
CA ILE A 396 6.95 -35.95 7.40
C ILE A 396 7.44 -37.11 8.28
N GLY A 397 7.84 -38.23 7.69
CA GLY A 397 8.42 -39.33 8.46
C GLY A 397 9.75 -38.96 9.10
N ALA A 398 10.58 -38.14 8.44
CA ALA A 398 11.81 -37.62 9.04
C ALA A 398 11.51 -36.71 10.25
N MET A 399 10.53 -35.80 10.14
CA MET A 399 10.09 -34.96 11.26
C MET A 399 9.57 -35.81 12.44
N GLN A 400 8.81 -36.86 12.15
CA GLN A 400 8.32 -37.80 13.16
C GLN A 400 9.48 -38.53 13.84
N ASN A 401 10.45 -39.03 13.06
CA ASN A 401 11.58 -39.79 13.57
C ASN A 401 12.52 -38.94 14.45
N SER A 402 12.74 -37.68 14.08
CA SER A 402 13.55 -36.73 14.88
C SER A 402 12.80 -36.20 16.10
N GLY A 403 11.47 -36.32 16.13
CA GLY A 403 10.63 -35.80 17.21
C GLY A 403 10.32 -34.29 17.09
N TYR A 404 10.70 -33.64 15.99
CA TYR A 404 10.48 -32.21 15.74
C TYR A 404 9.03 -31.86 15.48
N MET A 405 8.27 -32.77 14.85
CA MET A 405 6.82 -32.63 14.70
C MET A 405 6.11 -33.90 15.14
N LYS A 406 4.97 -33.72 15.79
CA LYS A 406 4.12 -34.80 16.31
C LYS A 406 2.72 -34.72 15.69
N GLY A 407 2.04 -35.85 15.65
CA GLY A 407 0.63 -35.90 15.24
C GLY A 407 -0.31 -35.42 16.35
N ASP A 408 -1.58 -35.26 15.99
CA ASP A 408 -2.66 -34.96 16.92
C ASP A 408 -2.95 -36.13 17.87
N GLN A 409 -3.89 -35.95 18.80
CA GLN A 409 -4.29 -36.98 19.76
C GLN A 409 -4.93 -38.22 19.09
N ALA A 410 -5.42 -38.09 17.86
CA ALA A 410 -5.93 -39.21 17.07
C ALA A 410 -4.83 -39.92 16.27
N GLY A 411 -3.57 -39.50 16.44
CA GLY A 411 -2.42 -40.07 15.74
C GLY A 411 -2.34 -39.66 14.27
N ARG A 412 -2.96 -38.55 13.86
CA ARG A 412 -2.92 -37.99 12.49
C ARG A 412 -1.90 -36.85 12.38
N PHE A 413 -1.29 -36.67 11.22
CA PHE A 413 -0.37 -35.55 11.00
C PHE A 413 -1.08 -34.23 10.65
N ASN A 414 -2.23 -34.31 9.98
CA ASN A 414 -3.01 -33.22 9.39
C ASN A 414 -2.18 -32.35 8.42
N PRO A 415 -1.68 -32.91 7.29
CA PRO A 415 -0.70 -32.25 6.43
C PRO A 415 -1.16 -30.89 5.88
N GLU A 416 -2.44 -30.76 5.56
CA GLU A 416 -3.02 -29.56 4.93
C GLU A 416 -3.45 -28.47 5.93
N ALA A 417 -3.40 -28.74 7.24
CA ALA A 417 -3.81 -27.76 8.25
C ALA A 417 -2.76 -26.65 8.39
N SER A 418 -3.22 -25.42 8.57
CA SER A 418 -2.39 -24.27 8.94
C SER A 418 -1.72 -24.51 10.29
N LEU A 419 -0.52 -23.97 10.46
CA LEU A 419 0.22 -24.01 11.72
C LEU A 419 -0.03 -22.73 12.52
N THR A 420 -0.19 -22.84 13.84
CA THR A 420 -0.25 -21.68 14.74
C THR A 420 1.16 -21.20 15.14
N ARG A 421 1.25 -19.95 15.60
CA ARG A 421 2.50 -19.38 16.13
C ARG A 421 3.05 -20.17 17.33
N SER A 422 2.18 -20.67 18.22
CA SER A 422 2.62 -21.50 19.34
C SER A 422 3.16 -22.85 18.89
N GLU A 423 2.53 -23.50 17.92
CA GLU A 423 3.05 -24.71 17.30
C GLU A 423 4.42 -24.47 16.66
N MET A 424 4.59 -23.37 15.91
CA MET A 424 5.88 -23.00 15.32
C MET A 424 6.96 -22.82 16.38
N ALA A 425 6.65 -22.12 17.48
CA ALA A 425 7.57 -21.97 18.61
C ALA A 425 7.93 -23.32 19.26
N THR A 426 6.99 -24.25 19.35
CA THR A 426 7.26 -25.59 19.92
C THR A 426 8.14 -26.45 19.02
N ILE A 427 7.99 -26.32 17.69
CA ILE A 427 8.85 -26.98 16.72
C ILE A 427 10.26 -26.38 16.79
N ALA A 428 10.38 -25.05 16.82
CA ALA A 428 11.66 -24.36 16.99
C ALA A 428 12.36 -24.80 18.29
N ALA A 429 11.63 -24.86 19.41
CA ALA A 429 12.15 -25.33 20.69
C ALA A 429 12.60 -26.80 20.65
N ALA A 430 11.96 -27.65 19.84
CA ALA A 430 12.36 -29.04 19.67
C ALA A 430 13.65 -29.20 18.85
N ILE A 431 13.97 -28.22 18.00
CA ILE A 431 15.17 -28.21 17.15
C ILE A 431 16.34 -27.50 17.84
N TYR A 432 16.05 -26.46 18.62
CA TYR A 432 17.05 -25.60 19.22
C TYR A 432 17.96 -26.36 20.21
N GLN A 433 19.27 -26.23 20.03
CA GLN A 433 20.30 -26.87 20.87
C GLN A 433 21.16 -25.87 21.66
N GLY A 434 20.88 -24.57 21.53
CA GLY A 434 21.64 -23.50 22.19
C GLY A 434 21.19 -23.21 23.63
N GLU A 435 21.85 -22.26 24.28
CA GLU A 435 21.46 -21.76 25.60
C GLU A 435 20.31 -20.74 25.50
N HIS A 436 19.41 -20.76 26.48
CA HIS A 436 18.34 -19.76 26.59
C HIS A 436 18.82 -18.53 27.37
N SER A 437 19.83 -17.83 26.85
CA SER A 437 20.47 -16.68 27.49
C SER A 437 19.96 -15.35 26.89
N GLY A 438 18.78 -14.91 27.35
CA GLY A 438 18.18 -13.63 26.98
C GLY A 438 17.32 -13.05 28.10
N GLN A 439 16.81 -11.83 27.91
CA GLN A 439 15.92 -11.22 28.89
C GLN A 439 14.62 -12.02 29.06
N ASP A 440 14.09 -12.04 30.28
CA ASP A 440 12.76 -12.59 30.57
C ASP A 440 11.68 -11.74 29.90
N LEU A 441 11.36 -12.07 28.66
CA LEU A 441 10.23 -11.49 27.92
C LEU A 441 8.92 -12.05 28.47
N LYS A 442 7.98 -11.16 28.81
CA LYS A 442 6.65 -11.54 29.29
C LYS A 442 5.60 -11.13 28.26
N PHE A 443 4.90 -12.11 27.71
CA PHE A 443 3.76 -11.87 26.83
C PHE A 443 2.45 -11.92 27.62
N LYS A 444 1.54 -10.99 27.34
CA LYS A 444 0.29 -10.81 28.11
C LYS A 444 -0.74 -11.93 27.91
N ASP A 445 -0.58 -12.74 26.87
CA ASP A 445 -1.59 -13.67 26.34
C ASP A 445 -1.15 -15.14 26.32
N ILE A 446 -0.03 -15.48 26.96
CA ILE A 446 0.48 -16.86 26.99
C ILE A 446 0.29 -17.59 28.33
N SER A 447 -0.17 -16.90 29.38
CA SER A 447 -0.30 -17.51 30.70
C SER A 447 -1.32 -18.65 30.70
N GLY A 448 -0.89 -19.85 31.10
CA GLY A 448 -1.72 -21.07 31.09
C GLY A 448 -1.86 -21.70 29.70
N HIS A 449 -1.21 -21.16 28.68
CA HIS A 449 -1.20 -21.73 27.34
C HIS A 449 -0.24 -22.93 27.28
N TRP A 450 -0.62 -24.00 26.59
CA TRP A 450 0.19 -25.23 26.51
C TRP A 450 1.60 -25.00 25.91
N GLY A 451 1.72 -24.00 25.03
CA GLY A 451 2.98 -23.58 24.40
C GLY A 451 3.79 -22.55 25.20
N GLU A 452 3.32 -22.10 26.37
CA GLU A 452 3.92 -20.99 27.15
C GLU A 452 5.43 -21.15 27.34
N LYS A 453 5.87 -22.35 27.75
CA LYS A 453 7.29 -22.64 27.98
C LYS A 453 8.11 -22.49 26.69
N ALA A 454 7.67 -23.11 25.59
CA ALA A 454 8.39 -23.06 24.32
C ALA A 454 8.47 -21.64 23.76
N ILE A 455 7.37 -20.89 23.85
CA ILE A 455 7.31 -19.48 23.45
C ILE A 455 8.33 -18.67 24.25
N THR A 456 8.32 -18.82 25.58
CA THR A 456 9.24 -18.10 26.47
C THR A 456 10.70 -18.45 26.18
N ASP A 457 11.01 -19.74 26.05
CA ASP A 457 12.37 -20.22 25.79
C ASP A 457 12.92 -19.77 24.44
N MET A 458 12.09 -19.77 23.39
CA MET A 458 12.47 -19.33 22.06
C MET A 458 12.53 -17.80 21.94
N ALA A 459 11.73 -17.08 22.73
CA ALA A 459 11.82 -15.63 22.82
C ALA A 459 13.13 -15.20 23.50
N LYS A 460 13.53 -15.89 24.58
CA LYS A 460 14.85 -15.69 25.22
C LYS A 460 16.01 -15.98 24.27
N ALA A 461 15.87 -17.01 23.43
CA ALA A 461 16.86 -17.36 22.43
C ALA A 461 16.87 -16.42 21.21
N GLY A 462 15.97 -15.45 21.12
CA GLY A 462 15.82 -14.55 19.97
C GLY A 462 15.26 -15.22 18.71
N VAL A 463 14.77 -16.45 18.81
CA VAL A 463 14.26 -17.23 17.67
C VAL A 463 12.83 -16.80 17.29
N VAL A 464 11.99 -16.56 18.30
CA VAL A 464 10.64 -16.02 18.10
C VAL A 464 10.50 -14.65 18.76
N LYS A 465 9.60 -13.82 18.23
CA LYS A 465 9.28 -12.50 18.75
C LYS A 465 7.78 -12.39 18.97
N GLY A 466 7.36 -11.62 19.98
CA GLY A 466 5.96 -11.20 20.12
C GLY A 466 5.67 -9.92 19.34
N TYR A 467 4.44 -9.46 19.43
CA TYR A 467 3.97 -8.21 18.86
C TYR A 467 4.30 -7.03 19.78
N SER A 468 4.35 -5.83 19.20
CA SER A 468 4.69 -4.60 19.93
C SER A 468 3.69 -4.27 21.04
N ASP A 469 2.44 -4.75 20.91
CA ASP A 469 1.38 -4.63 21.92
C ASP A 469 1.61 -5.52 23.17
N GLY A 470 2.72 -6.24 23.22
CA GLY A 470 3.10 -7.15 24.31
C GLY A 470 2.42 -8.53 24.25
N SER A 471 1.72 -8.87 23.17
CA SER A 471 1.18 -10.21 22.92
C SER A 471 2.16 -11.10 22.17
N PHE A 472 1.93 -12.41 22.19
CA PHE A 472 2.55 -13.36 21.26
C PHE A 472 1.57 -13.87 20.20
N ALA A 473 0.27 -13.74 20.43
CA ALA A 473 -0.85 -14.33 19.69
C ALA A 473 -0.66 -15.84 19.42
N PRO A 474 -0.60 -16.70 20.47
CA PRO A 474 -0.21 -18.10 20.34
C PRO A 474 -1.13 -18.94 19.43
N ASN A 475 -2.38 -18.53 19.26
CA ASN A 475 -3.38 -19.23 18.44
C ASN A 475 -3.54 -18.64 17.03
N LYS A 476 -2.86 -17.53 16.71
CA LYS A 476 -2.87 -16.97 15.35
C LYS A 476 -2.11 -17.91 14.41
N GLU A 477 -2.62 -18.10 13.21
CA GLU A 477 -1.93 -18.85 12.17
C GLU A 477 -0.63 -18.12 11.78
N VAL A 478 0.44 -18.87 11.56
CA VAL A 478 1.74 -18.31 11.18
C VAL A 478 1.82 -18.18 9.67
N SER A 479 2.22 -17.01 9.17
CA SER A 479 2.38 -16.79 7.73
C SER A 479 3.66 -17.45 7.19
N ARG A 480 3.74 -17.61 5.87
CA ARG A 480 4.95 -18.09 5.19
C ARG A 480 6.15 -17.18 5.46
N ALA A 481 5.94 -15.86 5.47
CA ALA A 481 6.97 -14.87 5.80
C ALA A 481 7.44 -15.00 7.27
N GLU A 482 6.52 -15.13 8.22
CA GLU A 482 6.86 -15.37 9.64
C GLU A 482 7.64 -16.68 9.81
N ALA A 483 7.24 -17.75 9.11
CA ALA A 483 7.91 -19.03 9.18
C ALA A 483 9.37 -18.96 8.72
N VAL A 484 9.66 -18.33 7.57
CA VAL A 484 11.05 -18.21 7.08
C VAL A 484 11.90 -17.33 7.98
N ALA A 485 11.34 -16.26 8.55
CA ALA A 485 12.06 -15.41 9.50
C ALA A 485 12.43 -16.18 10.78
N ILE A 486 11.51 -16.99 11.32
CA ILE A 486 11.78 -17.84 12.49
C ILE A 486 12.84 -18.90 12.16
N LEU A 487 12.74 -19.56 11.00
CA LEU A 487 13.69 -20.60 10.60
C LEU A 487 15.09 -20.04 10.34
N ASN A 488 15.21 -18.87 9.70
CA ASN A 488 16.50 -18.22 9.49
C ASN A 488 17.19 -17.88 10.82
N ARG A 489 16.44 -17.37 11.80
CA ARG A 489 16.97 -17.10 13.16
C ARG A 489 17.37 -18.39 13.87
N LEU A 490 16.53 -19.42 13.79
CA LEU A 490 16.78 -20.73 14.39
C LEU A 490 18.09 -21.36 13.90
N SER A 491 18.35 -21.31 12.60
CA SER A 491 19.57 -21.87 11.99
C SER A 491 20.76 -20.91 11.97
N LYS A 492 20.59 -19.67 12.45
CA LYS A 492 21.59 -18.59 12.36
C LYS A 492 22.08 -18.36 10.94
N LEU A 493 21.16 -18.39 10.00
CA LEU A 493 21.44 -18.20 8.58
C LEU A 493 21.85 -16.75 8.29
N THR A 494 23.15 -16.51 8.11
CA THR A 494 23.67 -15.23 7.62
C THR A 494 23.85 -15.28 6.09
N ILE A 495 23.73 -14.14 5.43
CA ILE A 495 24.09 -13.93 4.02
C ILE A 495 24.88 -12.62 3.98
N SER A 496 25.92 -12.51 3.18
CA SER A 496 26.62 -11.22 3.09
C SER A 496 25.75 -10.18 2.37
N ASP A 497 25.99 -8.90 2.66
CA ASP A 497 25.30 -7.81 1.98
C ASP A 497 25.57 -7.81 0.47
N GLU A 498 26.78 -8.20 0.03
CA GLU A 498 27.11 -8.35 -1.38
C GLU A 498 26.31 -9.47 -2.06
N GLU A 499 26.11 -10.58 -1.35
CA GLU A 499 25.31 -11.70 -1.84
C GLU A 499 23.82 -11.34 -1.91
N LEU A 500 23.33 -10.49 -1.00
CA LEU A 500 21.94 -10.04 -1.02
C LEU A 500 21.71 -8.97 -2.10
N LYS A 501 22.64 -8.02 -2.27
CA LYS A 501 22.60 -6.99 -3.34
C LYS A 501 22.62 -7.59 -4.75
N SER A 502 23.24 -8.76 -4.92
CA SER A 502 23.28 -9.48 -6.19
C SER A 502 22.14 -10.48 -6.39
N ALA A 503 21.30 -10.69 -5.36
CA ALA A 503 20.18 -11.62 -5.45
C ALA A 503 19.06 -11.03 -6.32
N ILE A 504 18.73 -11.72 -7.41
CA ILE A 504 17.56 -11.40 -8.21
C ILE A 504 16.34 -11.94 -7.46
N ASN A 505 15.42 -11.06 -7.10
CA ASN A 505 14.11 -11.47 -6.59
C ASN A 505 13.30 -12.15 -7.70
N PRO A 506 12.97 -13.44 -7.56
CA PRO A 506 12.20 -14.16 -8.57
C PRO A 506 10.69 -14.02 -8.38
N PHE A 507 10.23 -13.34 -7.32
CA PHE A 507 8.83 -13.32 -6.91
C PHE A 507 8.13 -12.00 -7.25
N SER A 508 7.01 -12.05 -7.96
CA SER A 508 6.27 -10.85 -8.38
C SER A 508 5.49 -10.17 -7.24
N ASP A 509 5.20 -10.91 -6.17
CA ASP A 509 4.40 -10.49 -5.02
C ASP A 509 5.23 -10.18 -3.77
N VAL A 510 6.56 -10.22 -3.87
CA VAL A 510 7.47 -9.82 -2.80
C VAL A 510 8.21 -8.56 -3.25
N ARG A 511 7.81 -7.39 -2.76
CA ARG A 511 8.50 -6.13 -3.06
C ARG A 511 9.76 -6.01 -2.20
N GLU A 512 10.77 -5.25 -2.64
CA GLU A 512 12.01 -5.00 -1.86
C GLU A 512 11.72 -4.43 -0.46
N SER A 513 10.65 -3.64 -0.34
CA SER A 513 10.18 -3.04 0.91
C SER A 513 9.40 -4.00 1.82
N HIS A 514 9.12 -5.22 1.38
CA HIS A 514 8.46 -6.20 2.22
C HIS A 514 9.35 -6.53 3.43
N TRP A 515 8.81 -6.50 4.65
CA TRP A 515 9.60 -6.70 5.88
C TRP A 515 10.43 -8.00 5.89
N ALA A 516 9.86 -9.07 5.33
CA ALA A 516 10.53 -10.36 5.19
C ALA A 516 11.35 -10.52 3.89
N TYR A 517 11.51 -9.48 3.06
CA TYR A 517 12.17 -9.58 1.74
C TYR A 517 13.52 -10.29 1.83
N ARG A 518 14.37 -9.84 2.77
CA ARG A 518 15.70 -10.42 2.99
C ARG A 518 15.62 -11.87 3.44
N ASP A 519 14.71 -12.19 4.35
CA ASP A 519 14.52 -13.56 4.86
C ASP A 519 14.01 -14.53 3.79
N ILE A 520 13.11 -14.04 2.92
CA ILE A 520 12.58 -14.78 1.78
C ILE A 520 13.70 -15.09 0.80
N LEU A 521 14.49 -14.08 0.39
CA LEU A 521 15.61 -14.30 -0.52
C LEU A 521 16.67 -15.22 0.09
N LYS A 522 16.98 -15.08 1.39
CA LYS A 522 17.89 -15.99 2.11
C LYS A 522 17.41 -17.44 2.03
N ALA A 523 16.10 -17.66 2.12
CA ALA A 523 15.48 -18.98 2.15
C ALA A 523 15.35 -19.66 0.77
N THR A 524 15.28 -18.85 -0.30
CA THR A 524 14.96 -19.33 -1.66
C THR A 524 16.15 -19.32 -2.62
N LYS A 525 17.27 -18.68 -2.24
CA LYS A 525 18.46 -18.57 -3.09
C LYS A 525 19.25 -19.90 -3.11
N ASN A 526 19.64 -20.33 -4.31
CA ASN A 526 20.74 -21.29 -4.49
C ASN A 526 22.06 -20.57 -4.22
N ARG A 527 22.84 -21.03 -3.24
CA ARG A 527 24.13 -20.42 -2.87
C ARG A 527 25.30 -21.18 -3.47
#